data_AF-A0A560QBB8-F1
#
_entry.id   AF-A0A560QBB8-F1
#
_cell.length_a   1.000
_cell.length_b   1.000
_cell.length_c   1.000
_cell.angle_alpha   90.00
_cell.angle_beta   90.00
_cell.angle_gamma   90.00
#
_symmetry.space_group_name_H-M   'P 1'
#
loop_
_entity.id
_entity.type
_entity.pdbx_description
1 polymer ?
#
loop_
_entity_poly.entity_id
_entity_poly.type
_entity_poly.pdbx_seq_one_letter_code
_entity_poly.pdbx_strand_id
1 'polypeptide(L)'
;MTSLHADEAFLEHYQFSHDPFAARVPGFKFFPAQRKPVLGQLHHLARYSQLLLVVSGPQGSGKTLLRQALVASTNKQAVQSVVISGQGAAESGALLRQVAQGLQMQQPELQAILAQVGQLALTGQEVYLLVDDAQQLSEAALISLLALAAGNAEGRAHVFLFSEPGLIPRLESLAEGGECFHVIELQPYGEDESREYLAQRLEGAGRGLEVFTDEQLTAIHEQSEAWPGLINQVARETLVETMLVQRGAAKRSGFSLRLPKKHLLALAVVGLGVFAAWMMQGRSGAEVVVPTVAQLPLDQNVAPTVLDSASDAADPNPPAIEFAGASQPLPLPLVGEAQPVIREPLAQAAGLTGAEEADVTGRESAADVHVDERPLPAPGPAPAPIAPIAPAATAVKAEVPVSVVQAPKPESPPVVKSAVKATLAADWYAAQAGSRYTLQVFGARAERSAQAFVREQGAEYHYFKKQHQGQALYVVTYGSFSSHAAAQAALKGLPAKLQAGKPWPRTFASIKHEIAQAR
;
A
#
# COMPACT_ATOMS: atom_id res chain seq x y z
N MET A 1 -30.72 -15.03 -4.63
CA MET A 1 -29.99 -16.17 -5.21
C MET A 1 -28.66 -16.29 -4.49
N THR A 2 -28.12 -17.50 -4.35
CA THR A 2 -26.83 -17.74 -3.68
C THR A 2 -25.68 -17.08 -4.45
N SER A 3 -24.71 -16.51 -3.73
CA SER A 3 -23.56 -15.80 -4.32
C SER A 3 -22.76 -16.68 -5.28
N LEU A 4 -22.54 -17.94 -4.91
CA LEU A 4 -21.81 -18.94 -5.70
C LEU A 4 -22.28 -19.01 -7.17
N HIS A 5 -23.60 -19.00 -7.42
CA HIS A 5 -24.13 -19.04 -8.80
C HIS A 5 -23.97 -17.72 -9.57
N ALA A 6 -23.76 -16.59 -8.88
CA ALA A 6 -23.38 -15.33 -9.52
C ALA A 6 -21.89 -15.34 -9.89
N ASP A 7 -21.04 -15.90 -9.02
CA ASP A 7 -19.60 -16.07 -9.27
C ASP A 7 -19.32 -17.05 -10.41
N GLU A 8 -19.97 -18.22 -10.42
CA GLU A 8 -19.92 -19.19 -11.54
C GLU A 8 -20.34 -18.54 -12.87
N ALA A 9 -21.50 -17.88 -12.88
CA ALA A 9 -22.02 -17.21 -14.08
C ALA A 9 -21.13 -16.06 -14.57
N PHE A 10 -20.37 -15.41 -13.68
CA PHE A 10 -19.40 -14.36 -14.00
C PHE A 10 -18.17 -14.94 -14.69
N LEU A 11 -17.59 -16.02 -14.13
CA LEU A 11 -16.45 -16.71 -14.72
C LEU A 11 -16.79 -17.28 -16.11
N GLU A 12 -17.97 -17.90 -16.26
CA GLU A 12 -18.46 -18.37 -17.57
C GLU A 12 -18.62 -17.24 -18.60
N HIS A 13 -19.21 -16.11 -18.21
CA HIS A 13 -19.51 -15.01 -19.12
C HIS A 13 -18.24 -14.39 -19.70
N TYR A 14 -17.20 -14.25 -18.87
CA TYR A 14 -15.91 -13.67 -19.26
C TYR A 14 -14.85 -14.72 -19.63
N GLN A 15 -15.19 -16.03 -19.58
CA GLN A 15 -14.28 -17.14 -19.85
C GLN A 15 -12.99 -17.07 -19.00
N PHE A 16 -13.12 -16.61 -17.75
CA PHE A 16 -12.02 -16.56 -16.80
C PHE A 16 -11.77 -17.95 -16.20
N SER A 17 -10.51 -18.36 -16.10
CA SER A 17 -10.13 -19.62 -15.44
C SER A 17 -10.32 -19.61 -13.93
N HIS A 18 -10.33 -18.42 -13.31
CA HIS A 18 -10.58 -18.14 -11.90
C HIS A 18 -10.83 -16.63 -11.72
N ASP A 19 -11.32 -16.18 -10.56
CA ASP A 19 -11.58 -14.75 -10.32
C ASP A 19 -10.26 -13.94 -10.26
N PRO A 20 -9.99 -13.03 -11.24
CA PRO A 20 -8.78 -12.22 -11.25
C PRO A 20 -8.73 -11.19 -10.13
N PHE A 21 -9.85 -10.89 -9.45
CA PHE A 21 -9.98 -9.85 -8.44
C PHE A 21 -10.06 -10.38 -7.00
N ALA A 22 -10.04 -11.71 -6.83
CA ALA A 22 -9.98 -12.35 -5.52
C ALA A 22 -8.79 -11.87 -4.66
N ALA A 23 -8.92 -12.01 -3.34
CA ALA A 23 -7.89 -11.65 -2.37
C ALA A 23 -6.63 -12.54 -2.46
N ARG A 24 -6.76 -13.77 -2.98
CA ARG A 24 -5.66 -14.69 -3.29
C ARG A 24 -5.90 -15.32 -4.66
N VAL A 25 -5.21 -14.80 -5.67
CA VAL A 25 -5.31 -15.24 -7.07
C VAL A 25 -4.22 -16.29 -7.35
N PRO A 26 -4.57 -17.50 -7.84
CA PRO A 26 -3.59 -18.49 -8.26
C PRO A 26 -2.62 -17.93 -9.31
N GLY A 27 -1.31 -18.14 -9.13
CA GLY A 27 -0.28 -17.71 -10.09
C GLY A 27 0.02 -16.19 -10.15
N PHE A 28 -0.81 -15.32 -9.54
CA PHE A 28 -0.55 -13.88 -9.54
C PHE A 28 0.73 -13.53 -8.76
N LYS A 29 1.71 -13.00 -9.48
CA LYS A 29 3.01 -12.57 -8.94
C LYS A 29 2.89 -11.17 -8.34
N PHE A 30 3.74 -10.88 -7.35
CA PHE A 30 3.85 -9.54 -6.75
C PHE A 30 4.07 -8.48 -7.83
N PHE A 31 3.12 -7.56 -7.98
CA PHE A 31 3.19 -6.47 -8.93
C PHE A 31 4.18 -5.39 -8.44
N PRO A 32 5.23 -5.04 -9.22
CA PRO A 32 6.33 -4.23 -8.72
C PRO A 32 5.97 -2.77 -8.47
N ALA A 33 5.72 -1.96 -9.51
CA ALA A 33 5.24 -0.57 -9.43
C ALA A 33 5.85 0.26 -8.27
N GLN A 34 5.02 1.08 -7.60
CA GLN A 34 5.34 1.80 -6.35
C GLN A 34 5.74 0.90 -5.15
N ARG A 35 5.60 -0.43 -5.24
CA ARG A 35 5.97 -1.36 -4.15
C ARG A 35 7.41 -1.86 -4.26
N LYS A 36 8.01 -1.85 -5.45
CA LYS A 36 9.42 -2.19 -5.71
C LYS A 36 10.42 -1.23 -5.03
N PRO A 37 10.30 0.12 -5.11
CA PRO A 37 11.22 1.01 -4.38
C PRO A 37 11.07 0.85 -2.87
N VAL A 38 9.85 0.69 -2.35
CA VAL A 38 9.59 0.40 -0.93
C VAL A 38 10.24 -0.90 -0.49
N LEU A 39 10.17 -1.97 -1.29
CA LEU A 39 10.83 -3.24 -1.00
C LEU A 39 12.37 -3.09 -0.94
N GLY A 40 12.96 -2.31 -1.86
CA GLY A 40 14.39 -1.98 -1.82
C GLY A 40 14.78 -1.15 -0.59
N GLN A 41 13.94 -0.18 -0.20
CA GLN A 41 14.12 0.61 1.01
C GLN A 41 14.02 -0.25 2.28
N LEU A 42 13.10 -1.21 2.33
CA LEU A 42 12.97 -2.15 3.45
C LEU A 42 14.21 -3.03 3.60
N HIS A 43 14.75 -3.59 2.52
CA HIS A 43 16.02 -4.34 2.56
C HIS A 43 17.21 -3.48 2.99
N HIS A 44 17.30 -2.26 2.48
CA HIS A 44 18.37 -1.32 2.86
C HIS A 44 18.27 -0.94 4.35
N LEU A 45 17.07 -0.60 4.84
CA LEU A 45 16.88 -0.25 6.24
C LEU A 45 17.02 -1.45 7.17
N ALA A 46 16.63 -2.65 6.75
CA ALA A 46 16.89 -3.87 7.54
C ALA A 46 18.40 -4.06 7.80
N ARG A 47 19.23 -3.87 6.76
CA ARG A 47 20.68 -4.09 6.84
C ARG A 47 21.48 -2.94 7.47
N TYR A 48 21.03 -1.70 7.32
CA TYR A 48 21.78 -0.50 7.72
C TYR A 48 21.12 0.35 8.81
N SER A 49 19.89 0.03 9.22
CA SER A 49 19.20 0.68 10.33
C SER A 49 18.94 -0.29 11.48
N GLN A 50 18.86 0.28 12.67
CA GLN A 50 18.57 -0.42 13.92
C GLN A 50 17.16 -0.10 14.45
N LEU A 51 16.38 0.65 13.67
CA LEU A 51 15.03 1.09 14.04
C LEU A 51 13.98 0.06 13.64
N LEU A 52 12.89 -0.03 14.42
CA LEU A 52 11.69 -0.75 14.03
C LEU A 52 11.10 -0.13 12.75
N LEU A 53 10.66 -0.93 11.79
CA LEU A 53 10.17 -0.43 10.50
C LEU A 53 8.64 -0.55 10.42
N VAL A 54 7.95 0.57 10.23
CA VAL A 54 6.49 0.64 10.12
C VAL A 54 6.08 0.87 8.66
N VAL A 55 5.44 -0.10 8.04
CA VAL A 55 4.84 0.02 6.70
C VAL A 55 3.36 0.39 6.87
N SER A 56 3.08 1.68 6.69
CA SER A 56 1.75 2.28 6.84
C SER A 56 1.01 2.33 5.50
N GLY A 57 -0.30 2.13 5.53
CA GLY A 57 -1.20 2.36 4.40
C GLY A 57 -2.62 1.90 4.70
N PRO A 58 -3.65 2.34 3.94
CA PRO A 58 -5.04 1.94 4.18
C PRO A 58 -5.26 0.43 3.98
N GLN A 59 -6.47 -0.05 4.29
CA GLN A 59 -6.89 -1.41 3.94
C GLN A 59 -6.78 -1.61 2.41
N GLY A 60 -6.43 -2.83 1.96
CA GLY A 60 -6.27 -3.11 0.52
C GLY A 60 -5.03 -2.51 -0.17
N SER A 61 -4.23 -1.67 0.49
CA SER A 61 -3.04 -1.01 -0.11
C SER A 61 -1.89 -1.94 -0.55
N GLY A 62 -1.99 -3.25 -0.28
CA GLY A 62 -1.03 -4.28 -0.70
C GLY A 62 -0.02 -4.72 0.37
N LYS A 63 -0.14 -4.25 1.62
CA LYS A 63 0.78 -4.55 2.76
C LYS A 63 1.17 -6.03 2.87
N THR A 64 0.19 -6.91 2.93
CA THR A 64 0.37 -8.37 3.05
C THR A 64 1.14 -8.99 1.87
N LEU A 65 0.97 -8.48 0.65
CA LEU A 65 1.73 -8.92 -0.53
C LEU A 65 3.16 -8.39 -0.51
N LEU A 66 3.38 -7.16 -0.06
CA LEU A 66 4.72 -6.60 0.15
C LEU A 66 5.49 -7.35 1.26
N ARG A 67 4.83 -7.74 2.34
CA ARG A 67 5.40 -8.62 3.38
C ARG A 67 5.80 -9.99 2.81
N GLN A 68 4.97 -10.58 1.97
CA GLN A 68 5.29 -11.85 1.29
C GLN A 68 6.47 -11.68 0.33
N ALA A 69 6.53 -10.57 -0.42
CA ALA A 69 7.64 -10.26 -1.31
C ALA A 69 8.96 -10.02 -0.55
N LEU A 70 8.91 -9.41 0.64
CA LEU A 70 10.06 -9.28 1.54
C LEU A 70 10.59 -10.67 1.96
N VAL A 71 9.73 -11.52 2.54
CA VAL A 71 10.10 -12.92 2.92
C VAL A 71 10.60 -13.74 1.72
N ALA A 72 10.08 -13.51 0.52
CA ALA A 72 10.48 -14.23 -0.69
C ALA A 72 11.78 -13.71 -1.34
N SER A 73 12.23 -12.49 -1.00
CA SER A 73 13.46 -11.89 -1.53
C SER A 73 14.63 -11.88 -0.54
N THR A 74 14.37 -12.11 0.75
CA THR A 74 15.41 -12.34 1.75
C THR A 74 16.04 -13.74 1.62
N ASN A 75 17.36 -13.88 1.84
CA ASN A 75 18.04 -15.17 1.84
C ASN A 75 17.72 -15.99 3.10
N LYS A 76 17.02 -17.12 2.92
CA LYS A 76 16.64 -18.07 3.99
C LYS A 76 17.79 -18.71 4.76
N GLN A 77 19.03 -18.63 4.26
CA GLN A 77 20.23 -19.13 4.96
C GLN A 77 20.91 -18.05 5.83
N ALA A 78 20.58 -16.77 5.63
CA ALA A 78 21.17 -15.64 6.35
C ALA A 78 20.14 -14.91 7.23
N VAL A 79 18.85 -15.19 7.08
CA VAL A 79 17.78 -14.57 7.87
C VAL A 79 16.67 -15.57 8.19
N GLN A 80 16.30 -15.68 9.47
CA GLN A 80 15.12 -16.38 9.93
C GLN A 80 13.93 -15.41 10.01
N SER A 81 13.01 -15.53 9.05
CA SER A 81 11.79 -14.71 8.99
C SER A 81 10.63 -15.36 9.75
N VAL A 82 10.19 -14.75 10.84
CA VAL A 82 8.97 -15.15 11.58
C VAL A 82 7.81 -14.25 11.15
N VAL A 83 6.69 -14.84 10.73
CA VAL A 83 5.48 -14.13 10.32
C VAL A 83 4.41 -14.25 11.39
N ILE A 84 3.85 -13.12 11.80
CA ILE A 84 2.86 -12.96 12.86
C ILE A 84 1.64 -12.23 12.26
N SER A 85 0.45 -12.50 12.79
CA SER A 85 -0.76 -11.72 12.49
C SER A 85 -1.36 -11.16 13.77
N GLY A 86 -1.64 -9.85 13.79
CA GLY A 86 -2.27 -9.16 14.92
C GLY A 86 -3.57 -9.82 15.39
N GLN A 87 -4.34 -10.38 14.46
CA GLN A 87 -5.58 -11.14 14.72
C GLN A 87 -5.38 -12.31 15.70
N GLY A 88 -4.21 -12.96 15.69
CA GLY A 88 -3.86 -14.06 16.61
C GLY A 88 -2.92 -13.67 17.76
N ALA A 89 -2.46 -12.41 17.80
CA ALA A 89 -1.37 -11.94 18.64
C ALA A 89 -1.73 -10.68 19.47
N ALA A 90 -3.02 -10.36 19.60
CA ALA A 90 -3.50 -9.15 20.26
C ALA A 90 -2.92 -8.94 21.67
N GLU A 91 -2.74 -10.01 22.45
CA GLU A 91 -2.10 -9.99 23.77
C GLU A 91 -0.58 -10.22 23.68
N SER A 92 0.21 -9.55 24.53
CA SER A 92 1.67 -9.76 24.66
C SER A 92 2.05 -11.24 24.85
N GLY A 93 1.34 -11.97 25.72
CA GLY A 93 1.59 -13.40 25.93
C GLY A 93 1.27 -14.28 24.72
N ALA A 94 0.30 -13.89 23.88
CA ALA A 94 0.01 -14.59 22.63
C ALA A 94 1.07 -14.28 21.56
N LEU A 95 1.48 -13.02 21.44
CA LEU A 95 2.58 -12.58 20.59
C LEU A 95 3.88 -13.33 20.90
N LEU A 96 4.33 -13.32 22.16
CA LEU A 96 5.60 -13.95 22.55
C LEU A 96 5.57 -15.48 22.32
N ARG A 97 4.40 -16.13 22.46
CA ARG A 97 4.22 -17.53 22.05
C ARG A 97 4.40 -17.74 20.54
N GLN A 98 3.86 -16.86 19.69
CA GLN A 98 4.06 -16.94 18.24
C GLN A 98 5.52 -16.66 17.83
N VAL A 99 6.18 -15.69 18.47
CA VAL A 99 7.62 -15.42 18.25
C VAL A 99 8.45 -16.65 18.62
N ALA A 100 8.24 -17.21 19.82
CA ALA A 100 8.94 -18.41 20.28
C ALA A 100 8.71 -19.61 19.34
N GLN A 101 7.48 -19.86 18.91
CA GLN A 101 7.16 -20.94 17.95
C GLN A 101 7.87 -20.74 16.59
N GLY A 102 7.92 -19.51 16.08
CA GLY A 102 8.66 -19.17 14.85
C GLY A 102 10.18 -19.32 14.98
N LEU A 103 10.70 -19.18 16.20
CA LEU A 103 12.10 -19.44 16.57
C LEU A 103 12.36 -20.88 17.06
N GLN A 104 11.35 -21.77 16.97
CA GLN A 104 11.42 -23.17 17.41
C GLN A 104 11.72 -23.36 18.92
N MET A 105 11.38 -22.37 19.73
CA MET A 105 11.58 -22.33 21.18
C MET A 105 10.37 -22.81 21.97
N GLN A 106 10.63 -23.39 23.15
CA GLN A 106 9.59 -23.82 24.11
C GLN A 106 9.24 -22.74 25.17
N GLN A 107 10.10 -21.72 25.37
CA GLN A 107 9.92 -20.68 26.38
C GLN A 107 9.48 -19.36 25.75
N PRO A 108 8.23 -18.90 25.95
CA PRO A 108 7.69 -17.67 25.36
C PRO A 108 8.02 -16.42 26.19
N GLU A 109 9.26 -16.30 26.65
CA GLU A 109 9.72 -15.20 27.50
C GLU A 109 10.61 -14.24 26.72
N LEU A 110 10.45 -12.93 26.96
CA LEU A 110 11.17 -11.87 26.26
C LEU A 110 12.70 -12.03 26.33
N GLN A 111 13.24 -12.39 27.50
CA GLN A 111 14.69 -12.60 27.68
C GLN A 111 15.17 -13.85 26.95
N ALA A 112 14.46 -14.97 27.05
CA ALA A 112 14.80 -16.20 26.33
C ALA A 112 14.82 -15.97 24.80
N ILE A 113 13.82 -15.26 24.28
CA ILE A 113 13.73 -14.89 22.86
C ILE A 113 14.94 -14.02 22.45
N LEU A 114 15.31 -13.00 23.23
CA LEU A 114 16.48 -12.16 22.93
C LEU A 114 17.80 -12.96 22.96
N ALA A 115 17.98 -13.87 23.93
CA ALA A 115 19.13 -14.75 24.00
C ALA A 115 19.23 -15.68 22.76
N GLN A 116 18.09 -16.24 22.30
CA GLN A 116 18.05 -17.07 21.08
C GLN A 116 18.35 -16.25 19.82
N VAL A 117 17.80 -15.03 19.72
CA VAL A 117 18.09 -14.09 18.63
C VAL A 117 19.57 -13.71 18.61
N GLY A 118 20.19 -13.56 19.78
CA GLY A 118 21.64 -13.36 19.93
C GLY A 118 22.45 -14.55 19.43
N GLN A 119 22.09 -15.77 19.82
CA GLN A 119 22.74 -17.00 19.33
C GLN A 119 22.64 -17.12 17.80
N LEU A 120 21.48 -16.81 17.21
CA LEU A 120 21.29 -16.80 15.76
C LEU A 120 22.17 -15.74 15.09
N ALA A 121 22.21 -14.51 15.62
CA ALA A 121 23.06 -13.44 15.11
C ALA A 121 24.57 -13.80 15.17
N LEU A 122 25.01 -14.51 16.22
CA LEU A 122 26.39 -15.04 16.31
C LEU A 122 26.71 -16.10 15.26
N THR A 123 25.70 -16.83 14.75
CA THR A 123 25.86 -17.72 13.58
C THR A 123 25.76 -17.01 12.22
N GLY A 124 25.59 -15.68 12.21
CA GLY A 124 25.37 -14.90 11.00
C GLY A 124 23.93 -14.96 10.46
N GLN A 125 22.96 -15.37 11.28
CA GLN A 125 21.54 -15.42 10.94
C GLN A 125 20.78 -14.28 11.63
N GLU A 126 20.34 -13.27 10.88
CA GLU A 126 19.49 -12.20 11.41
C GLU A 126 18.06 -12.73 11.67
N VAL A 127 17.36 -12.21 12.68
CA VAL A 127 15.95 -12.56 12.95
C VAL A 127 15.04 -11.42 12.53
N TYR A 128 14.17 -11.67 11.56
CA TYR A 128 13.18 -10.69 11.07
C TYR A 128 11.80 -11.09 11.60
N LEU A 129 11.16 -10.22 12.39
CA LEU A 129 9.81 -10.40 12.92
C LEU A 129 8.84 -9.55 12.10
N LEU A 130 8.00 -10.18 11.27
CA LEU A 130 7.07 -9.52 10.36
C LEU A 130 5.62 -9.64 10.84
N VAL A 131 5.05 -8.55 11.34
CA VAL A 131 3.69 -8.49 11.88
C VAL A 131 2.73 -7.92 10.84
N ASP A 132 1.82 -8.73 10.30
CA ASP A 132 0.63 -8.28 9.56
C ASP A 132 -0.46 -7.80 10.54
N ASP A 133 -1.31 -6.86 10.11
CA ASP A 133 -2.39 -6.27 10.91
C ASP A 133 -1.97 -5.73 12.29
N ALA A 134 -0.78 -5.10 12.37
CA ALA A 134 -0.22 -4.62 13.63
C ALA A 134 -1.09 -3.57 14.36
N GLN A 135 -2.05 -2.93 13.68
CA GLN A 135 -3.05 -2.03 14.27
C GLN A 135 -3.93 -2.72 15.33
N GLN A 136 -4.08 -4.05 15.25
CA GLN A 136 -4.89 -4.85 16.18
C GLN A 136 -4.17 -5.24 17.48
N LEU A 137 -2.89 -4.91 17.64
CA LEU A 137 -2.12 -5.24 18.83
C LEU A 137 -2.52 -4.35 20.03
N SER A 138 -2.54 -4.96 21.22
CA SER A 138 -2.56 -4.23 22.50
C SER A 138 -1.25 -3.46 22.72
N GLU A 139 -1.31 -2.43 23.56
CA GLU A 139 -0.14 -1.61 23.90
C GLU A 139 0.96 -2.43 24.59
N ALA A 140 0.59 -3.40 25.44
CA ALA A 140 1.53 -4.36 26.02
C ALA A 140 2.26 -5.21 24.95
N ALA A 141 1.58 -5.60 23.88
CA ALA A 141 2.21 -6.30 22.75
C ALA A 141 3.12 -5.38 21.93
N LEU A 142 2.74 -4.11 21.72
CA LEU A 142 3.59 -3.11 21.06
C LEU A 142 4.85 -2.78 21.87
N ILE A 143 4.73 -2.63 23.19
CA ILE A 143 5.88 -2.47 24.11
C ILE A 143 6.81 -3.70 24.02
N SER A 144 6.24 -4.91 23.95
CA SER A 144 7.02 -6.15 23.79
C SER A 144 7.80 -6.16 22.46
N LEU A 145 7.22 -5.64 21.37
CA LEU A 145 7.89 -5.52 20.07
C LEU A 145 8.96 -4.42 20.05
N LEU A 146 8.71 -3.29 20.71
CA LEU A 146 9.71 -2.22 20.87
C LEU A 146 10.91 -2.72 21.67
N ALA A 147 10.71 -3.51 22.73
CA ALA A 147 11.78 -4.15 23.47
C ALA A 147 12.57 -5.18 22.62
N LEU A 148 11.88 -5.98 21.80
CA LEU A 148 12.53 -6.91 20.85
C LEU A 148 13.34 -6.19 19.76
N ALA A 149 12.88 -5.02 19.31
CA ALA A 149 13.56 -4.20 18.31
C ALA A 149 14.77 -3.44 18.86
N ALA A 150 14.66 -2.92 20.09
CA ALA A 150 15.77 -2.30 20.82
C ALA A 150 16.87 -3.33 21.11
N GLY A 151 16.47 -4.54 21.52
CA GLY A 151 17.38 -5.63 21.85
C GLY A 151 18.01 -5.50 23.25
N ASN A 152 18.97 -6.38 23.52
CA ASN A 152 19.78 -6.36 24.74
C ASN A 152 21.28 -6.59 24.40
N ALA A 153 22.09 -6.93 25.40
CA ALA A 153 23.52 -7.22 25.21
C ALA A 153 23.79 -8.57 24.50
N GLU A 154 22.78 -9.42 24.32
CA GLU A 154 22.89 -10.74 23.69
C GLU A 154 22.51 -10.68 22.20
N GLY A 155 21.41 -9.99 21.88
CA GLY A 155 20.91 -9.86 20.51
C GLY A 155 19.77 -8.85 20.33
N ARG A 156 19.33 -8.70 19.08
CA ARG A 156 18.21 -7.83 18.69
C ARG A 156 17.46 -8.41 17.49
N ALA A 157 16.14 -8.20 17.42
CA ALA A 157 15.35 -8.59 16.26
C ALA A 157 15.06 -7.39 15.36
N HIS A 158 15.04 -7.59 14.04
CA HIS A 158 14.56 -6.58 13.10
C HIS A 158 13.04 -6.71 12.97
N VAL A 159 12.30 -5.74 13.53
CA VAL A 159 10.85 -5.77 13.60
C VAL A 159 10.24 -4.95 12.46
N PHE A 160 9.31 -5.57 11.72
CA PHE A 160 8.57 -4.97 10.62
C PHE A 160 7.07 -5.01 10.94
N LEU A 161 6.45 -3.85 11.17
CA LEU A 161 5.02 -3.72 11.43
C LEU A 161 4.31 -3.28 10.16
N PHE A 162 3.36 -4.08 9.69
CA PHE A 162 2.49 -3.73 8.56
C PHE A 162 1.13 -3.31 9.14
N SER A 163 0.78 -2.03 9.02
CA SER A 163 -0.36 -1.45 9.74
C SER A 163 -1.20 -0.48 8.91
N GLU A 164 -2.35 -0.11 9.46
CA GLU A 164 -3.06 1.10 9.08
C GLU A 164 -2.44 2.35 9.75
N PRO A 165 -2.66 3.58 9.23
CA PRO A 165 -2.02 4.78 9.73
C PRO A 165 -2.32 5.10 11.20
N GLY A 166 -3.49 4.67 11.71
CA GLY A 166 -3.89 4.86 13.12
C GLY A 166 -2.98 4.20 14.17
N LEU A 167 -2.05 3.32 13.76
CA LEU A 167 -1.03 2.79 14.68
C LEU A 167 0.10 3.79 14.98
N ILE A 168 0.41 4.71 14.06
CA ILE A 168 1.54 5.65 14.19
C ILE A 168 1.46 6.47 15.49
N PRO A 169 0.37 7.22 15.80
CA PRO A 169 0.31 8.02 17.04
C PRO A 169 0.33 7.16 18.32
N ARG A 170 -0.10 5.89 18.25
CA ARG A 170 0.03 4.94 19.37
C ARG A 170 1.50 4.56 19.60
N LEU A 171 2.26 4.33 18.53
CA LEU A 171 3.71 4.09 18.62
C LEU A 171 4.49 5.34 19.06
N GLU A 172 4.13 6.53 18.58
CA GLU A 172 4.72 7.81 19.04
C GLU A 172 4.54 8.00 20.55
N SER A 173 3.32 7.73 21.06
CA SER A 173 3.03 7.80 22.50
C SER A 173 3.75 6.74 23.34
N LEU A 174 4.04 5.56 22.78
CA LEU A 174 4.76 4.47 23.46
C LEU A 174 6.29 4.57 23.36
N ALA A 175 6.80 5.36 22.41
CA ALA A 175 8.23 5.62 22.24
C ALA A 175 8.74 6.80 23.10
N GLU A 176 7.85 7.52 23.80
CA GLU A 176 8.15 8.68 24.66
C GLU A 176 9.02 9.77 24.00
N GLY A 177 8.95 9.89 22.67
CA GLY A 177 9.75 10.84 21.87
C GLY A 177 11.12 10.34 21.44
N GLY A 178 11.48 9.07 21.71
CA GLY A 178 12.67 8.43 21.16
C GLY A 178 12.51 8.07 19.67
N GLU A 179 13.59 8.22 18.89
CA GLU A 179 13.66 7.76 17.49
C GLU A 179 13.77 6.22 17.42
N CYS A 180 12.74 5.51 17.89
CA CYS A 180 12.73 4.04 17.99
C CYS A 180 12.28 3.33 16.71
N PHE A 181 11.61 4.06 15.80
CA PHE A 181 11.03 3.49 14.58
C PHE A 181 11.09 4.45 13.39
N HIS A 182 10.98 3.89 12.18
CA HIS A 182 10.93 4.62 10.91
C HIS A 182 9.66 4.24 10.14
N VAL A 183 8.88 5.25 9.73
CA VAL A 183 7.61 5.05 8.99
C VAL A 183 7.85 5.15 7.48
N ILE A 184 7.27 4.20 6.74
CA ILE A 184 7.20 4.21 5.28
C ILE A 184 5.73 4.14 4.89
N GLU A 185 5.20 5.22 4.31
CA GLU A 185 3.83 5.29 3.84
C GLU A 185 3.73 4.77 2.40
N LEU A 186 2.97 3.70 2.20
CA LEU A 186 2.64 3.21 0.87
C LEU A 186 1.87 4.29 0.10
N GLN A 187 2.23 4.50 -1.16
CA GLN A 187 1.53 5.42 -2.06
C GLN A 187 0.46 4.68 -2.90
N PRO A 188 -0.61 5.34 -3.34
CA PRO A 188 -1.49 4.82 -4.39
C PRO A 188 -0.72 4.67 -5.72
N TYR A 189 -1.31 4.01 -6.72
CA TYR A 189 -0.70 3.84 -8.05
C TYR A 189 -1.01 5.03 -8.98
N GLY A 190 -0.17 5.25 -10.00
CA GLY A 190 -0.52 6.09 -11.15
C GLY A 190 -1.58 5.44 -12.04
N GLU A 191 -2.12 6.18 -13.03
CA GLU A 191 -3.10 5.63 -13.98
C GLU A 191 -2.48 4.49 -14.81
N ASP A 192 -1.28 4.70 -15.36
CA ASP A 192 -0.54 3.68 -16.12
C ASP A 192 -0.27 2.41 -15.29
N GLU A 193 0.17 2.58 -14.04
CA GLU A 193 0.41 1.49 -13.10
C GLU A 193 -0.89 0.76 -12.71
N SER A 194 -2.03 1.46 -12.68
CA SER A 194 -3.35 0.88 -12.44
C SER A 194 -3.81 0.03 -13.63
N ARG A 195 -3.58 0.51 -14.86
CA ARG A 195 -3.84 -0.20 -16.12
C ARG A 195 -2.97 -1.45 -16.23
N GLU A 196 -1.68 -1.36 -15.94
CA GLU A 196 -0.74 -2.50 -15.93
C GLU A 196 -1.09 -3.52 -14.83
N TYR A 197 -1.46 -3.07 -13.64
CA TYR A 197 -1.93 -3.94 -12.54
C TYR A 197 -3.17 -4.75 -12.92
N LEU A 198 -4.16 -4.11 -13.55
CA LEU A 198 -5.36 -4.77 -14.07
C LEU A 198 -5.00 -5.77 -15.17
N ALA A 199 -4.13 -5.40 -16.10
CA ALA A 199 -3.68 -6.29 -17.18
C ALA A 199 -3.02 -7.57 -16.62
N GLN A 200 -2.08 -7.45 -15.67
CA GLN A 200 -1.41 -8.61 -15.07
C GLN A 200 -2.37 -9.51 -14.28
N ARG A 201 -3.45 -8.97 -13.70
CA ARG A 201 -4.49 -9.77 -13.03
C ARG A 201 -5.37 -10.53 -14.03
N LEU A 202 -5.82 -9.86 -15.09
CA LEU A 202 -6.65 -10.46 -16.15
C LEU A 202 -5.86 -11.53 -16.92
N GLU A 203 -4.59 -11.29 -17.21
CA GLU A 203 -3.70 -12.22 -17.91
C GLU A 203 -3.55 -13.52 -17.10
N GLY A 204 -3.39 -13.41 -15.78
CA GLY A 204 -3.41 -14.56 -14.87
C GLY A 204 -4.68 -15.39 -14.96
N ALA A 205 -5.85 -14.74 -15.10
CA ALA A 205 -7.13 -15.43 -15.31
C ALA A 205 -7.36 -15.92 -16.75
N GLY A 206 -6.53 -15.52 -17.72
CA GLY A 206 -6.56 -15.96 -19.12
C GLY A 206 -7.16 -14.97 -20.13
N ARG A 207 -7.27 -13.67 -19.79
CA ARG A 207 -7.82 -12.62 -20.69
C ARG A 207 -6.91 -11.38 -20.73
N GLY A 208 -6.96 -10.62 -21.83
CA GLY A 208 -6.29 -9.31 -21.92
C GLY A 208 -7.06 -8.18 -21.23
N LEU A 209 -6.48 -6.98 -21.21
CA LEU A 209 -7.13 -5.75 -20.69
C LEU A 209 -8.39 -5.34 -21.48
N GLU A 210 -8.54 -5.86 -22.71
CA GLU A 210 -9.66 -5.69 -23.67
C GLU A 210 -11.07 -5.95 -23.10
N VAL A 211 -11.18 -6.55 -21.91
CA VAL A 211 -12.47 -6.75 -21.22
C VAL A 211 -13.03 -5.43 -20.68
N PHE A 212 -12.20 -4.39 -20.52
CA PHE A 212 -12.57 -3.03 -20.15
C PHE A 212 -12.38 -2.04 -21.31
N THR A 213 -13.21 -0.99 -21.35
CA THR A 213 -12.96 0.19 -22.20
C THR A 213 -12.03 1.18 -21.49
N ASP A 214 -11.37 2.08 -22.25
CA ASP A 214 -10.53 3.14 -21.66
C ASP A 214 -11.29 4.03 -20.67
N GLU A 215 -12.56 4.34 -20.96
CA GLU A 215 -13.46 5.08 -20.06
C GLU A 215 -13.68 4.33 -18.73
N GLN A 216 -13.85 2.99 -18.78
CA GLN A 216 -13.95 2.17 -17.58
C GLN A 216 -12.63 2.11 -16.81
N LEU A 217 -11.48 2.05 -17.49
CA LEU A 217 -10.16 2.02 -16.84
C LEU A 217 -9.87 3.31 -16.06
N THR A 218 -10.14 4.48 -16.66
CA THR A 218 -10.01 5.77 -15.96
C THR A 218 -11.05 5.88 -14.83
N ALA A 219 -12.30 5.47 -15.04
CA ALA A 219 -13.32 5.47 -13.99
C ALA A 219 -12.96 4.55 -12.79
N ILE A 220 -12.40 3.36 -13.05
CA ILE A 220 -11.90 2.46 -12.01
C ILE A 220 -10.75 3.13 -11.23
N HIS A 221 -9.81 3.78 -11.92
CA HIS A 221 -8.70 4.49 -11.29
C HIS A 221 -9.18 5.61 -10.36
N GLU A 222 -10.11 6.47 -10.83
CA GLU A 222 -10.69 7.56 -10.04
C GLU A 222 -11.50 7.05 -8.83
N GLN A 223 -12.40 6.08 -9.03
CA GLN A 223 -13.29 5.57 -7.97
C GLN A 223 -12.56 4.73 -6.91
N SER A 224 -11.40 4.15 -7.23
CA SER A 224 -10.63 3.32 -6.31
C SER A 224 -9.55 4.07 -5.52
N GLU A 225 -9.42 5.40 -5.72
CA GLU A 225 -8.27 6.20 -5.29
C GLU A 225 -6.91 5.57 -5.67
N ALA A 226 -6.90 4.76 -6.74
CA ALA A 226 -5.79 3.93 -7.20
C ALA A 226 -5.15 2.99 -6.14
N TRP A 227 -5.93 2.50 -5.16
CA TRP A 227 -5.46 1.48 -4.21
C TRP A 227 -5.71 0.06 -4.73
N PRO A 228 -4.71 -0.85 -4.70
CA PRO A 228 -4.83 -2.20 -5.26
C PRO A 228 -6.07 -2.99 -4.84
N GLY A 229 -6.49 -2.90 -3.58
CA GLY A 229 -7.70 -3.57 -3.08
C GLY A 229 -9.00 -2.98 -3.61
N LEU A 230 -9.11 -1.65 -3.67
CA LEU A 230 -10.28 -0.97 -4.22
C LEU A 230 -10.34 -1.11 -5.74
N ILE A 231 -9.20 -1.08 -6.44
CA ILE A 231 -9.11 -1.38 -7.88
C ILE A 231 -9.74 -2.75 -8.17
N ASN A 232 -9.43 -3.79 -7.37
CA ASN A 232 -10.04 -5.11 -7.56
C ASN A 232 -11.56 -5.09 -7.37
N GLN A 233 -12.04 -4.40 -6.33
CA GLN A 233 -13.47 -4.32 -6.03
C GLN A 233 -14.22 -3.61 -7.16
N VAL A 234 -13.83 -2.38 -7.50
CA VAL A 234 -14.50 -1.55 -8.51
C VAL A 234 -14.39 -2.19 -9.90
N ALA A 235 -13.26 -2.84 -10.23
CA ALA A 235 -13.12 -3.59 -11.48
C ALA A 235 -14.07 -4.80 -11.55
N ARG A 236 -14.20 -5.58 -10.47
CA ARG A 236 -15.15 -6.71 -10.40
C ARG A 236 -16.59 -6.23 -10.48
N GLU A 237 -16.94 -5.15 -9.79
CA GLU A 237 -18.26 -4.52 -9.84
C GLU A 237 -18.59 -4.02 -11.26
N THR A 238 -17.67 -3.28 -11.89
CA THR A 238 -17.80 -2.77 -13.28
C THR A 238 -18.06 -3.89 -14.29
N LEU A 239 -17.39 -5.03 -14.16
CA LEU A 239 -17.64 -6.19 -15.03
C LEU A 239 -18.99 -6.88 -14.72
N VAL A 240 -19.35 -7.04 -13.44
CA VAL A 240 -20.66 -7.62 -13.08
C VAL A 240 -21.81 -6.74 -13.59
N GLU A 241 -21.71 -5.42 -13.50
CA GLU A 241 -22.70 -4.51 -14.09
C GLU A 241 -22.75 -4.62 -15.62
N THR A 242 -21.59 -4.62 -16.29
CA THR A 242 -21.48 -4.78 -17.75
C THR A 242 -22.15 -6.09 -18.22
N MET A 243 -21.86 -7.20 -17.55
CA MET A 243 -22.46 -8.51 -17.75
C MET A 243 -23.99 -8.50 -17.53
N LEU A 244 -24.48 -7.83 -16.48
CA LEU A 244 -25.90 -7.74 -16.18
C LEU A 244 -26.65 -6.91 -17.24
N VAL A 245 -26.06 -5.81 -17.71
CA VAL A 245 -26.61 -5.00 -18.82
C VAL A 245 -26.64 -5.82 -20.12
N GLN A 246 -25.57 -6.54 -20.45
CA GLN A 246 -25.52 -7.40 -21.64
C GLN A 246 -26.53 -8.56 -21.57
N ARG A 247 -26.61 -9.28 -20.45
CA ARG A 247 -27.60 -10.37 -20.25
C ARG A 247 -29.04 -9.83 -20.25
N GLY A 248 -29.28 -8.65 -19.68
CA GLY A 248 -30.58 -7.95 -19.71
C GLY A 248 -30.98 -7.52 -21.12
N ALA A 249 -30.04 -6.98 -21.90
CA ALA A 249 -30.24 -6.64 -23.31
C ALA A 249 -30.51 -7.88 -24.18
N ALA A 250 -29.74 -8.96 -24.01
CA ALA A 250 -29.96 -10.22 -24.71
C ALA A 250 -31.35 -10.81 -24.43
N LYS A 251 -31.78 -10.82 -23.15
CA LYS A 251 -33.11 -11.32 -22.74
C LYS A 251 -34.27 -10.47 -23.30
N ARG A 252 -34.04 -9.18 -23.58
CA ARG A 252 -35.02 -8.30 -24.27
C ARG A 252 -34.96 -8.49 -25.80
N SER A 253 -33.78 -8.65 -26.39
CA SER A 253 -33.57 -8.88 -27.82
C SER A 253 -34.22 -10.18 -28.32
N GLY A 254 -34.22 -11.23 -27.46
CA GLY A 254 -34.82 -12.53 -27.72
C GLY A 254 -36.34 -12.53 -27.96
N PHE A 255 -37.06 -11.42 -27.75
CA PHE A 255 -38.48 -11.29 -28.10
C PHE A 255 -38.73 -10.51 -29.41
N SER A 256 -37.72 -10.31 -30.25
CA SER A 256 -37.86 -9.69 -31.57
C SER A 256 -38.46 -10.64 -32.62
N LEU A 257 -39.70 -11.11 -32.37
CA LEU A 257 -40.51 -11.94 -33.27
C LEU A 257 -40.82 -11.19 -34.59
N ARG A 258 -39.89 -11.24 -35.55
CA ARG A 258 -40.06 -10.77 -36.94
C ARG A 258 -41.00 -11.71 -37.72
N LEU A 259 -42.25 -11.81 -37.27
CA LEU A 259 -43.31 -12.52 -37.98
C LEU A 259 -43.53 -11.90 -39.38
N PRO A 260 -43.47 -12.69 -40.46
CA PRO A 260 -43.73 -12.16 -41.79
C PRO A 260 -45.17 -11.61 -41.88
N LYS A 261 -45.34 -10.43 -42.50
CA LYS A 261 -46.62 -9.68 -42.55
C LYS A 261 -47.84 -10.53 -42.96
N LYS A 262 -47.64 -11.58 -43.76
CA LYS A 262 -48.66 -12.55 -44.19
C LYS A 262 -49.32 -13.28 -43.01
N HIS A 263 -48.55 -13.67 -41.99
CA HIS A 263 -49.09 -14.41 -40.83
C HIS A 263 -49.80 -13.47 -39.84
N LEU A 264 -49.32 -12.24 -39.66
CA LEU A 264 -49.99 -11.23 -38.85
C LEU A 264 -51.40 -10.93 -39.40
N LEU A 265 -51.52 -10.82 -40.72
CA LEU A 265 -52.80 -10.55 -41.39
C LEU A 265 -53.76 -11.75 -41.30
N ALA A 266 -53.26 -12.99 -41.39
CA ALA A 266 -54.06 -14.18 -41.14
C ALA A 266 -54.56 -14.25 -39.67
N LEU A 267 -53.70 -13.94 -38.70
CA LEU A 267 -54.07 -13.90 -37.28
C LEU A 267 -55.13 -12.82 -36.99
N ALA A 268 -55.02 -11.65 -37.64
CA ALA A 268 -56.03 -10.59 -37.55
C ALA A 268 -57.39 -11.01 -38.13
N VAL A 269 -57.42 -11.73 -39.26
CA VAL A 269 -58.66 -12.26 -39.85
C VAL A 269 -59.31 -13.31 -38.95
N VAL A 270 -58.52 -14.23 -38.39
CA VAL A 270 -59.03 -15.23 -37.43
C VAL A 270 -59.55 -14.57 -36.16
N GLY A 271 -58.82 -13.60 -35.60
CA GLY A 271 -59.24 -12.84 -34.43
C GLY A 271 -60.54 -12.07 -34.66
N LEU A 272 -60.70 -11.44 -35.84
CA LEU A 272 -61.93 -10.74 -36.22
C LEU A 272 -63.12 -11.71 -36.38
N GLY A 273 -62.89 -12.90 -36.93
CA GLY A 273 -63.90 -13.97 -37.03
C GLY A 273 -64.36 -14.48 -35.67
N VAL A 274 -63.43 -14.72 -34.73
CA VAL A 274 -63.74 -15.13 -33.35
C VAL A 274 -64.47 -14.01 -32.61
N PHE A 275 -64.06 -12.75 -32.78
CA PHE A 275 -64.74 -11.59 -32.18
C PHE A 275 -66.18 -11.43 -32.70
N ALA A 276 -66.40 -11.60 -34.01
CA ALA A 276 -67.74 -11.57 -34.60
C ALA A 276 -68.63 -12.72 -34.08
N ALA A 277 -68.09 -13.94 -33.99
CA ALA A 277 -68.82 -15.08 -33.43
C ALA A 277 -69.20 -14.85 -31.95
N TRP A 278 -68.28 -14.35 -31.14
CA TRP A 278 -68.54 -13.99 -29.74
C TRP A 278 -69.61 -12.90 -29.60
N MET A 279 -69.56 -11.87 -30.45
CA MET A 279 -70.55 -10.79 -30.47
C MET A 279 -71.96 -11.27 -30.87
N MET A 280 -72.06 -12.30 -31.72
CA MET A 280 -73.35 -12.94 -32.07
C MET A 280 -73.92 -13.81 -30.94
N GLN A 281 -73.08 -14.28 -30.00
CA GLN A 281 -73.50 -15.20 -28.95
C GLN A 281 -74.12 -14.49 -27.71
N GLY A 282 -74.11 -13.14 -27.69
CA GLY A 282 -74.55 -12.31 -26.57
C GLY A 282 -76.06 -12.02 -26.43
N ARG A 283 -76.95 -12.75 -27.13
CA ARG A 283 -78.41 -12.54 -27.04
C ARG A 283 -79.24 -13.84 -27.08
N SER A 284 -79.46 -14.44 -25.91
CA SER A 284 -80.71 -15.11 -25.49
C SER A 284 -80.66 -15.45 -24.00
N GLY A 285 -81.75 -15.20 -23.25
CA GLY A 285 -81.96 -15.76 -21.90
C GLY A 285 -82.34 -17.25 -21.97
N ALA A 286 -82.03 -18.14 -21.02
CA ALA A 286 -82.08 -18.08 -19.55
C ALA A 286 -83.44 -18.52 -18.96
N GLU A 287 -83.49 -19.73 -18.38
CA GLU A 287 -84.02 -19.94 -17.02
C GLU A 287 -83.63 -21.32 -16.42
N VAL A 288 -84.00 -21.55 -15.15
CA VAL A 288 -83.39 -22.47 -14.17
C VAL A 288 -84.11 -23.82 -14.03
N VAL A 289 -83.35 -24.90 -13.75
CA VAL A 289 -83.84 -26.11 -13.03
C VAL A 289 -82.79 -26.59 -12.01
N VAL A 290 -83.24 -27.13 -10.88
CA VAL A 290 -82.51 -27.74 -9.73
C VAL A 290 -83.40 -28.88 -9.15
N PRO A 291 -82.97 -29.82 -8.27
CA PRO A 291 -81.76 -29.86 -7.41
C PRO A 291 -81.03 -31.24 -7.31
N THR A 292 -80.17 -31.40 -6.29
CA THR A 292 -79.65 -32.66 -5.67
C THR A 292 -78.59 -33.45 -6.48
N VAL A 293 -77.33 -33.72 -6.06
CA VAL A 293 -76.52 -33.74 -4.80
C VAL A 293 -76.17 -35.16 -4.28
N ALA A 294 -74.91 -35.54 -4.49
CA ALA A 294 -74.00 -36.33 -3.65
C ALA A 294 -72.57 -36.00 -4.14
N GLN A 295 -71.63 -35.42 -3.39
CA GLN A 295 -70.91 -35.87 -2.17
C GLN A 295 -70.11 -37.17 -2.39
N LEU A 296 -68.85 -37.36 -1.94
CA LEU A 296 -67.78 -36.60 -1.21
C LEU A 296 -66.49 -37.52 -1.26
N PRO A 297 -65.34 -37.33 -0.55
CA PRO A 297 -64.65 -36.16 0.08
C PRO A 297 -63.13 -36.06 -0.31
N LEU A 298 -62.31 -35.43 0.56
CA LEU A 298 -60.84 -35.20 0.60
C LEU A 298 -60.34 -33.92 -0.11
N ASP A 299 -59.71 -32.90 0.52
CA ASP A 299 -58.73 -32.77 1.64
C ASP A 299 -57.28 -33.12 1.23
N GLN A 300 -56.20 -32.36 1.52
CA GLN A 300 -55.94 -31.03 2.14
C GLN A 300 -54.65 -30.44 1.48
N ASN A 301 -54.37 -29.12 1.33
CA ASN A 301 -54.12 -28.04 2.32
C ASN A 301 -52.83 -28.28 3.17
N VAL A 302 -51.93 -27.34 3.51
CA VAL A 302 -51.74 -25.86 3.34
C VAL A 302 -50.22 -25.54 3.36
N ALA A 303 -49.79 -24.29 3.05
CA ALA A 303 -48.86 -23.44 3.85
C ALA A 303 -48.39 -22.20 3.04
N PRO A 304 -47.87 -21.11 3.65
CA PRO A 304 -47.78 -20.74 5.08
C PRO A 304 -48.47 -19.36 5.37
N THR A 305 -48.28 -18.64 6.48
CA THR A 305 -48.41 -18.92 7.94
C THR A 305 -48.27 -17.57 8.68
N VAL A 306 -49.04 -17.31 9.75
CA VAL A 306 -48.80 -16.24 10.74
C VAL A 306 -49.20 -16.70 12.15
N LEU A 307 -48.58 -16.09 13.17
CA LEU A 307 -48.75 -16.36 14.62
C LEU A 307 -50.17 -15.93 15.10
N ASP A 308 -50.72 -16.38 16.24
CA ASP A 308 -50.10 -16.39 17.59
C ASP A 308 -50.83 -17.31 18.63
N SER A 309 -50.10 -17.68 19.69
CA SER A 309 -50.51 -18.01 21.08
C SER A 309 -51.53 -19.13 21.42
N ALA A 310 -51.03 -20.19 22.10
CA ALA A 310 -51.30 -20.53 23.53
C ALA A 310 -51.58 -22.02 23.91
N SER A 311 -51.00 -22.43 25.06
CA SER A 311 -51.37 -23.49 26.02
C SER A 311 -51.34 -25.01 25.68
N ASP A 312 -50.46 -25.69 26.44
CA ASP A 312 -50.60 -26.99 27.15
C ASP A 312 -50.67 -28.39 26.49
N ALA A 313 -49.53 -29.10 26.66
CA ALA A 313 -49.37 -30.36 27.41
C ALA A 313 -49.56 -31.77 26.75
N ALA A 314 -48.80 -32.72 27.34
CA ALA A 314 -48.84 -34.19 27.27
C ALA A 314 -48.16 -34.95 26.09
N ASP A 315 -46.96 -35.49 26.38
CA ASP A 315 -46.43 -36.79 25.89
C ASP A 315 -47.34 -37.99 26.33
N PRO A 316 -47.25 -39.23 25.78
CA PRO A 316 -46.07 -39.85 25.15
C PRO A 316 -46.22 -40.73 23.87
N ASN A 317 -45.15 -40.75 23.07
CA ASN A 317 -44.40 -41.88 22.45
C ASN A 317 -44.93 -43.36 22.56
N PRO A 318 -44.49 -44.33 21.70
CA PRO A 318 -44.57 -44.51 20.22
C PRO A 318 -45.21 -45.90 19.83
N PRO A 319 -45.08 -46.44 18.58
CA PRO A 319 -43.88 -47.21 18.18
C PRO A 319 -43.46 -47.10 16.69
N ALA A 320 -42.34 -47.76 16.36
CA ALA A 320 -41.57 -47.65 15.11
C ALA A 320 -42.14 -48.31 13.83
N ILE A 321 -41.64 -47.88 12.67
CA ILE A 321 -41.45 -48.73 11.47
C ILE A 321 -40.00 -48.59 10.99
N GLU A 322 -39.42 -49.72 10.60
CA GLU A 322 -38.02 -49.90 10.20
C GLU A 322 -37.71 -49.44 8.77
N PHE A 323 -36.44 -49.08 8.51
CA PHE A 323 -35.89 -48.97 7.15
C PHE A 323 -34.78 -50.01 6.96
N ALA A 324 -34.97 -50.95 6.03
CA ALA A 324 -33.93 -51.88 5.59
C ALA A 324 -33.20 -51.33 4.36
N GLY A 325 -31.87 -51.19 4.41
CA GLY A 325 -31.15 -50.44 3.36
C GLY A 325 -29.61 -50.50 3.34
N ALA A 326 -29.01 -51.63 3.77
CA ALA A 326 -27.60 -52.00 3.55
C ALA A 326 -26.50 -50.94 3.80
N SER A 327 -25.89 -50.97 4.99
CA SER A 327 -24.67 -50.22 5.32
C SER A 327 -23.39 -51.05 5.11
N GLN A 328 -22.31 -50.41 4.62
CA GLN A 328 -20.92 -50.80 4.94
C GLN A 328 -19.89 -49.73 4.52
N PRO A 329 -19.04 -49.23 5.43
CA PRO A 329 -17.87 -48.42 5.08
C PRO A 329 -16.65 -49.32 4.79
N LEU A 330 -15.91 -49.06 3.71
CA LEU A 330 -14.59 -49.69 3.48
C LEU A 330 -13.48 -48.89 4.18
N PRO A 331 -12.44 -49.57 4.74
CA PRO A 331 -11.37 -48.93 5.49
C PRO A 331 -10.23 -48.40 4.60
N LEU A 332 -9.43 -47.49 5.18
CA LEU A 332 -8.17 -47.02 4.62
C LEU A 332 -7.10 -48.12 4.61
N PRO A 333 -6.38 -48.35 3.49
CA PRO A 333 -5.12 -49.08 3.51
C PRO A 333 -3.98 -48.15 4.00
N LEU A 334 -3.50 -48.39 5.22
CA LEU A 334 -2.22 -47.88 5.69
C LEU A 334 -1.14 -48.96 5.48
N VAL A 335 0.12 -48.51 5.25
CA VAL A 335 1.38 -49.29 5.08
C VAL A 335 1.74 -49.74 3.64
N GLY A 336 2.97 -49.39 3.23
CA GLY A 336 3.77 -50.01 2.14
C GLY A 336 3.46 -49.48 0.73
N GLU A 337 4.27 -48.63 0.06
CA GLU A 337 5.74 -48.62 -0.05
C GLU A 337 6.28 -47.21 -0.35
N ALA A 338 7.58 -46.99 -0.12
CA ALA A 338 8.25 -45.71 -0.40
C ALA A 338 8.87 -45.68 -1.80
N GLN A 339 8.22 -45.02 -2.76
CA GLN A 339 8.80 -44.76 -4.08
C GLN A 339 9.51 -43.39 -4.11
N PRO A 340 10.84 -43.32 -4.35
CA PRO A 340 11.57 -42.07 -4.42
C PRO A 340 11.31 -41.37 -5.77
N VAL A 341 10.42 -40.39 -5.78
CA VAL A 341 10.25 -39.50 -6.95
C VAL A 341 11.46 -38.59 -7.07
N ILE A 342 12.46 -39.04 -7.83
CA ILE A 342 13.61 -38.23 -8.23
C ILE A 342 13.08 -37.02 -9.00
N ARG A 343 13.27 -35.82 -8.43
CA ARG A 343 13.02 -34.55 -9.11
C ARG A 343 14.34 -34.05 -9.68
N GLU A 344 14.54 -34.27 -10.97
CA GLU A 344 15.59 -33.58 -11.71
C GLU A 344 15.37 -32.05 -11.61
N PRO A 345 16.43 -31.25 -11.44
CA PRO A 345 16.28 -29.82 -11.25
C PRO A 345 15.83 -29.14 -12.55
N LEU A 346 14.82 -28.26 -12.44
CA LEU A 346 14.24 -27.48 -13.53
C LEU A 346 15.23 -26.39 -14.02
N ALA A 347 16.28 -26.80 -14.72
CA ALA A 347 17.36 -25.94 -15.20
C ALA A 347 17.41 -25.80 -16.74
N GLN A 348 16.55 -26.50 -17.49
CA GLN A 348 16.55 -26.53 -18.96
C GLN A 348 15.25 -25.98 -19.60
N ALA A 349 14.57 -25.07 -18.92
CA ALA A 349 13.36 -24.39 -19.41
C ALA A 349 13.58 -22.88 -19.73
N ALA A 350 14.84 -22.45 -19.86
CA ALA A 350 15.22 -21.10 -20.27
C ALA A 350 16.04 -21.18 -21.57
N GLY A 351 15.37 -20.99 -22.71
CA GLY A 351 16.01 -21.05 -24.03
C GLY A 351 16.89 -19.82 -24.30
N LEU A 352 18.19 -19.96 -24.10
CA LEU A 352 19.22 -19.00 -24.53
C LEU A 352 20.15 -19.68 -25.54
N THR A 353 19.89 -19.46 -26.83
CA THR A 353 20.63 -20.09 -27.94
C THR A 353 21.59 -19.11 -28.61
N GLY A 354 22.89 -19.37 -28.49
CA GLY A 354 23.98 -18.64 -29.16
C GLY A 354 24.31 -17.29 -28.51
N ALA A 355 25.55 -16.80 -28.54
CA ALA A 355 26.85 -17.36 -28.96
C ALA A 355 27.93 -16.67 -28.06
N GLU A 356 29.22 -17.04 -28.00
CA GLU A 356 30.12 -17.70 -28.95
C GLU A 356 31.04 -18.73 -28.27
N GLU A 357 31.70 -19.57 -29.07
CA GLU A 357 32.74 -20.52 -28.62
C GLU A 357 34.13 -19.87 -28.60
N ALA A 358 34.94 -20.15 -27.59
CA ALA A 358 36.38 -19.85 -27.61
C ALA A 358 37.19 -20.82 -26.72
N ASP A 359 37.58 -21.94 -27.33
CA ASP A 359 38.72 -22.83 -27.01
C ASP A 359 38.87 -23.44 -25.60
N VAL A 360 39.06 -24.75 -25.55
CA VAL A 360 39.46 -25.52 -24.36
C VAL A 360 40.71 -26.32 -24.69
N THR A 361 41.88 -25.82 -24.27
CA THR A 361 43.09 -26.64 -24.18
C THR A 361 43.85 -26.38 -22.88
N GLY A 362 44.24 -27.48 -22.21
CA GLY A 362 45.48 -27.48 -21.43
C GLY A 362 45.39 -27.55 -19.90
N ARG A 363 45.40 -28.80 -19.42
CA ARG A 363 46.51 -29.34 -18.61
C ARG A 363 46.42 -29.25 -17.08
N GLU A 364 46.42 -30.44 -16.47
CA GLU A 364 46.75 -30.66 -15.06
C GLU A 364 48.19 -30.24 -14.75
N SER A 365 48.40 -29.58 -13.61
CA SER A 365 49.62 -29.74 -12.82
C SER A 365 49.35 -29.41 -11.36
N ALA A 366 49.56 -30.38 -10.47
CA ALA A 366 49.67 -30.10 -9.05
C ALA A 366 51.10 -29.68 -8.72
N ALA A 367 51.29 -28.57 -8.00
CA ALA A 367 52.50 -28.26 -7.24
C ALA A 367 52.28 -27.10 -6.25
N ASP A 368 53.08 -27.12 -5.19
CA ASP A 368 53.59 -25.99 -4.40
C ASP A 368 52.62 -25.02 -3.69
N VAL A 369 52.46 -25.35 -2.42
CA VAL A 369 52.16 -24.45 -1.30
C VAL A 369 52.99 -23.15 -1.36
N HIS A 370 52.31 -22.00 -1.21
CA HIS A 370 52.89 -20.87 -0.49
C HIS A 370 51.85 -20.19 0.41
N VAL A 371 52.16 -20.13 1.70
CA VAL A 371 51.45 -19.32 2.70
C VAL A 371 52.27 -18.04 2.89
N ASP A 372 51.75 -16.92 2.42
CA ASP A 372 52.33 -15.59 2.69
C ASP A 372 51.53 -14.94 3.83
N GLU A 373 51.93 -15.27 5.06
CA GLU A 373 51.31 -14.77 6.30
C GLU A 373 51.85 -13.38 6.62
N ARG A 374 51.04 -12.33 6.38
CA ARG A 374 51.39 -10.94 6.73
C ARG A 374 50.28 -10.21 7.49
N PRO A 375 50.64 -9.33 8.45
CA PRO A 375 49.99 -9.41 9.77
C PRO A 375 48.99 -8.29 10.07
N LEU A 376 48.12 -8.58 11.05
CA LEU A 376 47.26 -7.61 11.72
C LEU A 376 48.08 -6.56 12.50
N PRO A 377 47.84 -5.25 12.31
CA PRO A 377 48.32 -4.22 13.22
C PRO A 377 47.39 -4.10 14.45
N ALA A 378 47.92 -4.44 15.62
CA ALA A 378 47.26 -4.28 16.93
C ALA A 378 47.70 -2.95 17.61
N PRO A 379 47.15 -2.50 18.77
CA PRO A 379 46.70 -1.10 18.88
C PRO A 379 47.72 -0.12 19.47
N GLY A 380 47.66 1.14 19.02
CA GLY A 380 48.33 2.29 19.65
C GLY A 380 47.52 2.89 20.81
N PRO A 381 48.16 3.48 21.85
CA PRO A 381 47.49 3.80 23.11
C PRO A 381 46.97 5.24 23.25
N ALA A 382 45.99 5.40 24.13
CA ALA A 382 45.62 6.61 24.88
C ALA A 382 45.40 6.17 26.34
N PRO A 383 45.60 7.01 27.39
CA PRO A 383 44.83 8.24 27.57
C PRO A 383 45.59 9.38 28.32
N ALA A 384 44.82 10.26 29.00
CA ALA A 384 45.21 11.27 30.01
C ALA A 384 45.42 12.71 29.47
N PRO A 385 45.26 13.77 30.31
CA PRO A 385 43.99 14.50 30.26
C PRO A 385 44.10 16.03 30.26
N ILE A 386 43.01 16.73 29.87
CA ILE A 386 42.86 18.18 30.09
C ILE A 386 41.49 18.45 30.73
N ALA A 387 41.50 19.22 31.82
CA ALA A 387 40.36 19.63 32.63
C ALA A 387 40.24 21.19 32.62
N PRO A 388 39.20 21.80 33.24
CA PRO A 388 38.47 22.91 32.61
C PRO A 388 39.03 24.31 32.90
N ILE A 389 38.64 25.28 32.07
CA ILE A 389 38.84 26.72 32.34
C ILE A 389 37.54 27.51 32.13
N ALA A 390 37.09 28.15 33.21
CA ALA A 390 36.13 29.26 33.29
C ALA A 390 36.21 29.85 34.72
N PRO A 391 35.73 31.07 35.02
CA PRO A 391 35.58 32.27 34.17
C PRO A 391 36.17 33.56 34.83
N ALA A 392 36.19 34.68 34.09
CA ALA A 392 36.33 36.06 34.60
C ALA A 392 35.52 37.01 33.66
N ALA A 393 34.72 38.01 34.07
CA ALA A 393 34.91 39.14 35.02
C ALA A 393 35.96 40.16 34.49
N THR A 394 35.73 41.49 34.39
CA THR A 394 34.62 42.43 34.77
C THR A 394 34.74 43.68 33.83
N ALA A 395 33.97 44.78 33.79
CA ALA A 395 32.85 45.38 34.56
C ALA A 395 32.03 46.36 33.62
N VAL A 396 30.73 46.63 33.78
CA VAL A 396 29.98 47.55 34.70
C VAL A 396 29.99 49.06 34.34
N LYS A 397 28.78 49.65 34.29
CA LYS A 397 28.37 51.08 34.17
C LYS A 397 28.61 51.81 32.82
N ALA A 398 27.86 52.87 32.45
CA ALA A 398 26.43 53.24 32.63
C ALA A 398 26.18 54.62 31.97
N GLU A 399 24.99 54.86 31.39
CA GLU A 399 24.15 56.07 31.63
C GLU A 399 22.85 56.12 30.78
N VAL A 400 21.91 56.95 31.24
CA VAL A 400 20.61 57.36 30.67
C VAL A 400 20.53 58.90 30.88
N PRO A 401 19.78 59.73 30.11
CA PRO A 401 18.37 59.47 29.76
C PRO A 401 17.78 60.03 28.44
N VAL A 402 16.57 59.54 28.12
CA VAL A 402 15.37 60.22 27.57
C VAL A 402 15.53 61.46 26.67
N SER A 403 14.95 61.38 25.46
CA SER A 403 14.11 62.45 24.88
C SER A 403 13.17 61.90 23.79
N VAL A 404 11.97 62.48 23.66
CA VAL A 404 10.93 62.10 22.67
C VAL A 404 10.39 63.36 22.01
N VAL A 405 10.57 63.52 20.69
CA VAL A 405 9.82 64.48 19.85
C VAL A 405 9.52 63.85 18.47
N GLN A 406 8.41 64.31 17.90
CA GLN A 406 7.70 63.85 16.70
C GLN A 406 8.49 63.89 15.37
N ALA A 407 7.93 63.21 14.37
CA ALA A 407 8.37 63.27 12.97
C ALA A 407 7.79 64.48 12.20
N PRO A 408 8.47 64.91 11.13
CA PRO A 408 7.82 65.49 9.96
C PRO A 408 8.10 64.74 8.65
N LYS A 409 7.25 65.00 7.66
CA LYS A 409 7.27 64.56 6.25
C LYS A 409 6.59 65.70 5.44
N PRO A 410 6.89 65.98 4.15
CA PRO A 410 7.78 65.30 3.19
C PRO A 410 8.91 66.20 2.61
N GLU A 411 9.82 65.62 1.82
CA GLU A 411 9.94 65.91 0.37
C GLU A 411 11.00 65.03 -0.34
N SER A 412 10.91 64.92 -1.66
CA SER A 412 11.91 64.32 -2.56
C SER A 412 12.01 65.18 -3.82
N PRO A 413 13.23 65.43 -4.36
CA PRO A 413 13.76 64.65 -5.49
C PRO A 413 15.29 64.35 -5.34
N PRO A 414 16.00 63.74 -6.31
CA PRO A 414 15.57 63.32 -7.66
C PRO A 414 15.66 61.81 -7.96
N VAL A 415 14.79 61.40 -8.88
CA VAL A 415 14.81 60.09 -9.52
C VAL A 415 15.94 60.02 -10.54
N VAL A 416 16.98 59.23 -10.28
CA VAL A 416 17.85 58.72 -11.36
C VAL A 416 17.13 57.54 -12.01
N LYS A 417 16.70 57.69 -13.26
CA LYS A 417 16.02 56.64 -14.04
C LYS A 417 16.99 55.55 -14.51
N SER A 418 17.60 54.82 -13.59
CA SER A 418 18.29 53.57 -13.91
C SER A 418 17.28 52.47 -14.16
N ALA A 419 16.98 52.22 -15.44
CA ALA A 419 16.20 51.07 -15.88
C ALA A 419 17.00 49.77 -15.69
N VAL A 420 17.08 49.29 -14.45
CA VAL A 420 17.74 48.02 -14.12
C VAL A 420 16.89 46.89 -14.70
N LYS A 421 17.29 46.45 -15.90
CA LYS A 421 16.87 45.19 -16.53
C LYS A 421 16.92 44.06 -15.49
N ALA A 422 16.02 43.08 -15.61
CA ALA A 422 16.09 41.83 -14.85
C ALA A 422 17.32 41.01 -15.29
N THR A 423 18.49 41.40 -14.79
CA THR A 423 19.79 40.90 -15.22
C THR A 423 20.36 40.08 -14.08
N LEU A 424 20.57 38.79 -14.34
CA LEU A 424 21.45 37.90 -13.58
C LEU A 424 21.35 38.01 -12.05
N ALA A 425 20.29 37.44 -11.47
CA ALA A 425 20.30 37.09 -10.05
C ALA A 425 21.52 36.21 -9.67
N ALA A 426 22.05 35.44 -10.63
CA ALA A 426 23.30 34.71 -10.54
C ALA A 426 24.50 35.58 -10.09
N ASP A 427 24.57 36.84 -10.49
CA ASP A 427 25.68 37.74 -10.13
C ASP A 427 25.63 38.13 -8.64
N TRP A 428 24.42 38.27 -8.08
CA TRP A 428 24.24 38.48 -6.65
C TRP A 428 24.68 37.25 -5.84
N TYR A 429 24.24 36.04 -6.22
CA TYR A 429 24.71 34.81 -5.57
C TYR A 429 26.22 34.63 -5.74
N ALA A 430 26.80 34.99 -6.89
CA ALA A 430 28.25 34.96 -7.13
C ALA A 430 29.02 35.90 -6.17
N ALA A 431 28.52 37.10 -5.93
CA ALA A 431 29.14 38.09 -5.05
C ALA A 431 29.13 37.73 -3.54
N GLN A 432 28.22 36.85 -3.09
CA GLN A 432 28.16 36.45 -1.67
C GLN A 432 29.25 35.45 -1.28
N ALA A 433 29.82 35.60 -0.07
CA ALA A 433 30.76 34.63 0.49
C ALA A 433 30.08 33.29 0.79
N GLY A 434 30.69 32.17 0.39
CA GLY A 434 30.06 30.84 0.44
C GLY A 434 29.68 30.34 1.85
N SER A 435 30.33 30.87 2.89
CA SER A 435 30.08 30.58 4.30
C SER A 435 28.85 31.28 4.89
N ARG A 436 28.22 32.21 4.16
CA ARG A 436 26.97 32.86 4.57
C ARG A 436 25.78 31.93 4.38
N TYR A 437 24.68 32.25 5.06
CA TYR A 437 23.41 31.53 5.03
C TYR A 437 22.29 32.37 4.42
N THR A 438 21.31 31.75 3.78
CA THR A 438 20.08 32.38 3.29
C THR A 438 18.90 31.44 3.59
N LEU A 439 17.68 31.95 3.72
CA LEU A 439 16.49 31.13 3.93
C LEU A 439 15.87 30.77 2.57
N GLN A 440 15.77 29.49 2.25
CA GLN A 440 14.98 29.05 1.10
C GLN A 440 13.49 29.06 1.48
N VAL A 441 12.69 29.84 0.75
CA VAL A 441 11.28 30.10 1.09
C VAL A 441 10.33 29.17 0.34
N PHE A 442 10.50 29.04 -0.99
CA PHE A 442 9.75 28.09 -1.83
C PHE A 442 10.46 27.86 -3.17
N GLY A 443 9.92 26.95 -3.99
CA GLY A 443 10.31 26.77 -5.39
C GLY A 443 9.08 26.75 -6.31
N ALA A 444 9.20 27.35 -7.50
CA ALA A 444 8.15 27.43 -8.51
C ALA A 444 8.59 26.85 -9.85
N ARG A 445 7.69 26.17 -10.56
CA ARG A 445 7.97 25.61 -11.91
C ARG A 445 7.95 26.67 -13.03
N ALA A 446 7.52 27.90 -12.75
CA ALA A 446 7.44 28.99 -13.71
C ALA A 446 8.25 30.21 -13.25
N GLU A 447 9.13 30.72 -14.13
CA GLU A 447 9.94 31.91 -13.85
C GLU A 447 9.08 33.14 -13.50
N ARG A 448 7.94 33.27 -14.16
CA ARG A 448 7.03 34.41 -14.03
C ARG A 448 6.46 34.56 -12.61
N SER A 449 6.21 33.47 -11.89
CA SER A 449 5.70 33.55 -10.50
C SER A 449 6.81 33.82 -9.48
N ALA A 450 8.00 33.24 -9.65
CA ALA A 450 9.17 33.61 -8.85
C ALA A 450 9.53 35.10 -9.03
N GLN A 451 9.53 35.58 -10.28
CA GLN A 451 9.79 36.99 -10.60
C GLN A 451 8.68 37.94 -10.10
N ALA A 452 7.41 37.53 -10.16
CA ALA A 452 6.30 38.31 -9.60
C ALA A 452 6.43 38.44 -8.08
N PHE A 453 6.69 37.34 -7.37
CA PHE A 453 6.86 37.32 -5.93
C PHE A 453 8.01 38.25 -5.46
N VAL A 454 9.16 38.21 -6.13
CA VAL A 454 10.29 39.10 -5.80
C VAL A 454 9.97 40.58 -6.07
N ARG A 455 9.14 40.89 -7.08
CA ARG A 455 8.64 42.26 -7.29
C ARG A 455 7.63 42.71 -6.24
N GLU A 456 6.84 41.78 -5.69
CA GLU A 456 5.83 42.06 -4.67
C GLU A 456 6.46 42.23 -3.26
N GLN A 457 7.45 41.41 -2.92
CA GLN A 457 8.07 41.38 -1.58
C GLN A 457 9.36 42.21 -1.47
N GLY A 458 9.95 42.64 -2.59
CA GLY A 458 11.05 43.61 -2.62
C GLY A 458 12.47 43.01 -2.56
N ALA A 459 13.46 43.92 -2.47
CA ALA A 459 14.87 43.65 -2.77
C ALA A 459 15.63 42.73 -1.81
N GLU A 460 15.01 42.25 -0.73
CA GLU A 460 15.61 41.23 0.16
C GLU A 460 15.42 39.80 -0.38
N TYR A 461 14.47 39.61 -1.31
CA TYR A 461 14.18 38.34 -1.94
C TYR A 461 14.91 38.21 -3.28
N HIS A 462 15.54 37.07 -3.49
CA HIS A 462 16.27 36.73 -4.71
C HIS A 462 15.79 35.36 -5.20
N TYR A 463 15.99 35.05 -6.48
CA TYR A 463 15.63 33.75 -7.04
C TYR A 463 16.71 33.21 -7.96
N PHE A 464 16.90 31.89 -7.97
CA PHE A 464 17.80 31.21 -8.91
C PHE A 464 17.09 30.06 -9.63
N LYS A 465 17.55 29.77 -10.85
CA LYS A 465 17.12 28.60 -11.61
C LYS A 465 17.98 27.40 -11.23
N LYS A 466 17.34 26.28 -10.92
CA LYS A 466 17.94 24.94 -10.77
C LYS A 466 17.25 23.99 -11.76
N GLN A 467 17.94 22.94 -12.20
CA GLN A 467 17.30 21.81 -12.90
C GLN A 467 16.96 20.68 -11.92
N HIS A 468 15.76 20.13 -12.01
CA HIS A 468 15.27 19.05 -11.14
C HIS A 468 14.45 18.06 -11.97
N GLN A 469 14.88 16.79 -12.03
CA GLN A 469 14.24 15.75 -12.86
C GLN A 469 14.04 16.22 -14.33
N GLY A 470 15.10 16.81 -14.92
CA GLY A 470 15.09 17.40 -16.27
C GLY A 470 14.36 18.75 -16.40
N GLN A 471 13.42 19.07 -15.50
CA GLN A 471 12.60 20.28 -15.56
C GLN A 471 13.26 21.49 -14.87
N ALA A 472 12.86 22.70 -15.26
CA ALA A 472 13.34 23.94 -14.65
C ALA A 472 12.55 24.27 -13.36
N LEU A 473 13.27 24.55 -12.27
CA LEU A 473 12.73 24.93 -10.98
C LEU A 473 13.36 26.25 -10.52
N TYR A 474 12.53 27.23 -10.19
CA TYR A 474 12.94 28.57 -9.77
C TYR A 474 12.79 28.68 -8.25
N VAL A 475 13.91 28.64 -7.54
CA VAL A 475 13.97 28.65 -6.07
C VAL A 475 14.10 30.09 -5.57
N VAL A 476 13.22 30.49 -4.65
CA VAL A 476 13.22 31.82 -4.04
C VAL A 476 13.87 31.76 -2.65
N THR A 477 14.81 32.67 -2.41
CA THR A 477 15.61 32.78 -1.17
C THR A 477 15.52 34.18 -0.58
N TYR A 478 15.58 34.27 0.75
CA TYR A 478 15.48 35.53 1.51
C TYR A 478 16.74 35.80 2.33
N GLY A 479 17.28 37.02 2.19
CA GLY A 479 18.36 37.57 3.01
C GLY A 479 19.74 36.93 2.81
N SER A 480 20.75 37.51 3.47
CA SER A 480 22.12 36.99 3.52
C SER A 480 22.70 37.14 4.94
N PHE A 481 22.61 36.07 5.72
CA PHE A 481 22.95 36.02 7.14
C PHE A 481 24.38 35.51 7.36
N SER A 482 25.04 35.98 8.42
CA SER A 482 26.41 35.59 8.76
C SER A 482 26.55 34.21 9.42
N SER A 483 25.46 33.66 9.98
CA SER A 483 25.46 32.36 10.65
C SER A 483 24.11 31.65 10.54
N HIS A 484 24.12 30.33 10.79
CA HIS A 484 22.91 29.50 10.86
C HIS A 484 21.92 30.02 11.93
N ALA A 485 22.42 30.39 13.11
CA ALA A 485 21.61 30.95 14.19
C ALA A 485 20.93 32.28 13.80
N ALA A 486 21.62 33.15 13.03
CA ALA A 486 21.03 34.38 12.52
C ALA A 486 19.93 34.11 11.47
N ALA A 487 20.10 33.09 10.62
CA ALA A 487 19.05 32.66 9.69
C ALA A 487 17.83 32.06 10.43
N GLN A 488 18.06 31.23 11.46
CA GLN A 488 16.98 30.69 12.31
C GLN A 488 16.28 31.78 13.15
N ALA A 489 16.97 32.85 13.54
CA ALA A 489 16.34 34.01 14.17
C ALA A 489 15.45 34.76 13.17
N ALA A 490 15.93 35.00 11.94
CA ALA A 490 15.17 35.66 10.88
C ALA A 490 13.90 34.88 10.48
N LEU A 491 13.92 33.54 10.59
CA LEU A 491 12.75 32.69 10.35
C LEU A 491 11.53 33.09 11.20
N LYS A 492 11.75 33.55 12.44
CA LYS A 492 10.69 34.02 13.36
C LYS A 492 10.12 35.40 12.98
N GLY A 493 10.89 36.19 12.22
CA GLY A 493 10.50 37.52 11.74
C GLY A 493 9.81 37.53 10.37
N LEU A 494 9.82 36.41 9.63
CA LEU A 494 9.16 36.31 8.33
C LEU A 494 7.62 36.40 8.45
N PRO A 495 6.91 36.94 7.45
CA PRO A 495 5.45 36.91 7.42
C PRO A 495 4.87 35.49 7.58
N ALA A 496 3.78 35.34 8.32
CA ALA A 496 3.19 34.03 8.66
C ALA A 496 2.86 33.15 7.42
N LYS A 497 2.47 33.77 6.29
CA LYS A 497 2.24 33.08 5.00
C LYS A 497 3.50 32.35 4.49
N LEU A 498 4.69 32.84 4.82
CA LEU A 498 5.96 32.26 4.41
C LEU A 498 6.48 31.25 5.45
N GLN A 499 6.24 31.51 6.75
CA GLN A 499 6.53 30.53 7.82
C GLN A 499 5.77 29.21 7.60
N ALA A 500 4.53 29.27 7.09
CA ALA A 500 3.72 28.10 6.74
C ALA A 500 4.39 27.16 5.71
N GLY A 501 5.27 27.67 4.85
CA GLY A 501 6.05 26.88 3.90
C GLY A 501 7.25 26.12 4.50
N LYS A 502 7.44 26.20 5.83
CA LYS A 502 8.62 25.69 6.58
C LYS A 502 9.97 26.06 5.94
N PRO A 503 10.32 27.36 5.78
CA PRO A 503 11.58 27.78 5.17
C PRO A 503 12.80 27.24 5.91
N TRP A 504 13.74 26.63 5.19
CA TRP A 504 14.98 26.08 5.75
C TRP A 504 16.21 26.94 5.40
N PRO A 505 17.21 27.04 6.29
CA PRO A 505 18.48 27.69 5.98
C PRO A 505 19.31 26.86 4.99
N ARG A 506 19.93 27.53 4.01
CA ARG A 506 20.95 26.97 3.11
C ARG A 506 22.21 27.83 3.10
N THR A 507 23.35 27.23 2.78
CA THR A 507 24.60 27.96 2.56
C THR A 507 24.69 28.50 1.13
N PHE A 508 25.35 29.64 0.94
CA PHE A 508 25.63 30.16 -0.39
C PHE A 508 26.56 29.22 -1.20
N ALA A 509 27.41 28.44 -0.53
CA ALA A 509 28.22 27.40 -1.18
C ALA A 509 27.35 26.34 -1.88
N SER A 510 26.29 25.84 -1.22
CA SER A 510 25.34 24.89 -1.82
C SER A 510 24.63 25.49 -3.03
N ILE A 511 24.12 26.71 -2.90
CA ILE A 511 23.40 27.41 -3.98
C ILE A 511 24.33 27.70 -5.18
N LYS A 512 25.59 28.07 -4.95
CA LYS A 512 26.58 28.24 -6.02
C LYS A 512 26.81 26.95 -6.80
N HIS A 513 26.85 25.80 -6.13
CA HIS A 513 26.97 24.49 -6.79
C HIS A 513 25.71 24.14 -7.60
N GLU A 514 24.51 24.38 -7.05
CA GLU A 514 23.23 24.16 -7.77
C GLU A 514 23.06 25.09 -8.99
N ILE A 515 23.54 26.34 -8.92
CA ILE A 515 23.56 27.28 -10.06
C ILE A 515 24.57 26.85 -11.12
N ALA A 516 25.73 26.33 -10.71
CA ALA A 516 26.74 25.81 -11.65
C ALA A 516 26.26 24.56 -12.40
N GLN A 517 25.46 23.70 -11.75
CA GLN A 517 24.80 22.55 -12.37
C GLN A 517 23.58 22.90 -13.26
N ALA A 518 23.17 24.17 -13.31
CA ALA A 518 21.99 24.64 -14.06
C ALA A 518 22.33 25.58 -15.22
N ARG A 519 23.60 25.60 -15.63
CA ARG A 519 24.13 26.24 -16.85
C ARG A 519 24.41 25.18 -17.90
#